data_AF-A0A1Y1YTY6-F1
#
_entry.id   AF-A0A1Y1YTY6-F1
#
_cell.length_a   1.000
_cell.length_b   1.000
_cell.length_c   1.000
_cell.angle_alpha   90.00
_cell.angle_beta   90.00
_cell.angle_gamma   90.00
#
_symmetry.space_group_name_H-M   'P 1'
#
loop_
_entity.id
_entity.type
_entity.pdbx_description
1 polymer ?
#
loop_
_entity_poly.entity_id
_entity_poly.type
_entity_poly.pdbx_seq_one_letter_code
_entity_poly.pdbx_strand_id
1 'polypeptide(L)'
;MPQNTITCSCCRTEIPPTRALVRCVTCPEYNSCADCHVTQSFSGEHIADHSYEVHMHGHKLVLPEKDSFPSAKQEERCLETSTQTIAACNSQSLFGSEGYLGASLTPARVVSPVFERPYWGAFLTPEKDVSPIFKRLIAALFIHFDSNSTMQLNPRDYCKFMLAFGFTAPEFPAIAVATNESALPTELHECDAWLAKVYNSFPLDYRMATREFPMDPADTGRYYTTMHPPTPVVPNGMPILSRLGFEEFFLFTALRKPDDLFQRLNHLLWELPRLSDPETGSEFLEQQVPRECFPAGPDPMVEEERARAMAEEQAREQEEALQLHMLRMQQQQIEQMQMQQQQYEHEQRMAILQANHAGMMQALSNGKNYI
;
A
#
# COMPACT_ATOMS: atom_id res chain seq x y z
N MET A 1 28.42 40.53 6.64
CA MET A 1 27.76 40.04 7.86
C MET A 1 27.98 38.54 7.92
N PRO A 2 28.69 38.00 8.93
CA PRO A 2 28.80 36.55 9.09
C PRO A 2 27.41 35.96 9.31
N GLN A 3 26.99 35.03 8.46
CA GLN A 3 25.75 34.28 8.66
C GLN A 3 26.02 33.26 9.76
N ASN A 4 25.26 33.32 10.86
CA ASN A 4 25.35 32.30 11.91
C ASN A 4 24.92 30.95 11.31
N THR A 5 25.83 30.00 11.27
CA THR A 5 25.54 28.63 10.86
C THR A 5 24.72 27.95 11.96
N ILE A 6 23.59 27.35 11.57
CA ILE A 6 22.70 26.65 12.50
C ILE A 6 23.03 25.15 12.42
N THR A 7 23.28 24.51 13.55
CA THR A 7 23.57 23.06 13.61
C THR A 7 22.44 22.31 14.30
N CYS A 8 22.23 21.07 13.88
CA CYS A 8 21.27 20.18 14.53
C CYS A 8 21.78 19.78 15.91
N SER A 9 20.98 19.99 16.96
CA SER A 9 21.28 19.62 18.33
C SER A 9 21.49 18.10 18.50
N CYS A 10 20.81 17.28 17.68
CA CYS A 10 20.93 15.82 17.71
C CYS A 10 22.15 15.29 16.95
N CYS A 11 22.20 15.42 15.62
CA CYS A 11 23.27 14.85 14.80
C CYS A 11 24.50 15.74 14.62
N ARG A 12 24.46 16.99 15.12
CA ARG A 12 25.54 18.00 15.01
C ARG A 12 25.86 18.47 13.58
N THR A 13 25.12 17.98 12.58
CA THR A 13 25.25 18.43 11.18
C THR A 13 24.73 19.85 11.01
N GLU A 14 25.39 20.64 10.18
CA GLU A 14 24.93 21.96 9.75
C GLU A 14 23.62 21.84 8.95
N ILE A 15 22.63 22.69 9.28
CA ILE A 15 21.34 22.74 8.60
C ILE A 15 21.40 23.89 7.59
N PRO A 16 21.59 23.60 6.28
CA PRO A 16 21.65 24.65 5.29
C PRO A 16 20.30 25.37 5.17
N PRO A 17 20.25 26.65 4.75
CA PRO A 17 19.00 27.40 4.59
C PRO A 17 18.00 26.76 3.62
N THR A 18 18.47 25.86 2.74
CA THR A 18 17.67 25.10 1.78
C THR A 18 16.99 23.88 2.36
N ARG A 19 17.30 23.48 3.60
CA ARG A 19 16.64 22.38 4.31
C ARG A 19 15.69 22.91 5.38
N ALA A 20 14.67 22.12 5.69
CA ALA A 20 13.75 22.44 6.77
C ALA A 20 14.48 22.34 8.12
N LEU A 21 14.43 23.45 8.86
CA LEU A 21 14.87 23.61 10.23
C LEU A 21 13.66 23.52 11.15
N VAL A 22 13.67 22.58 12.09
CA VAL A 22 12.64 22.46 13.12
C VAL A 22 13.18 23.03 14.41
N ARG A 23 12.62 24.15 14.88
CA ARG A 23 13.03 24.84 16.10
C ARG A 23 12.05 24.53 17.21
N CYS A 24 12.54 24.06 18.35
CA CYS A 24 11.71 23.88 19.54
C CYS A 24 11.29 25.26 20.10
N VAL A 25 10.01 25.41 20.43
CA VAL A 25 9.49 26.61 21.12
C VAL A 25 9.80 26.55 22.61
N THR A 26 9.82 25.35 23.19
CA THR A 26 10.04 25.13 24.64
C THR A 26 11.51 25.14 25.03
N CYS A 27 12.37 24.50 24.25
CA CYS A 27 13.81 24.38 24.55
C CYS A 27 14.58 25.52 23.87
N PRO A 28 15.19 26.45 24.62
CA PRO A 28 16.00 27.50 24.02
C PRO A 28 17.16 26.87 23.23
N GLU A 29 17.36 27.37 22.01
CA GLU A 29 18.45 26.96 21.10
C GLU A 29 18.40 25.52 20.57
N TYR A 30 17.33 24.76 20.87
CA TYR A 30 17.19 23.42 20.33
C TYR A 30 16.68 23.46 18.88
N ASN A 31 17.51 22.96 17.97
CA ASN A 31 17.28 22.94 16.54
C ASN A 31 17.44 21.49 16.03
N SER A 32 16.44 20.94 15.35
CA SER A 32 16.53 19.64 14.69
C SER A 32 16.45 19.78 13.18
N CYS A 33 17.25 19.01 12.45
CA CYS A 33 17.01 18.82 11.02
C CYS A 33 15.72 18.00 10.83
N ALA A 34 15.12 18.10 9.65
CA ALA A 34 13.94 17.32 9.29
C ALA A 34 14.11 15.81 9.57
N ASP A 35 15.27 15.24 9.21
CA ASP A 35 15.56 13.82 9.38
C ASP A 35 15.48 13.39 10.85
N CYS A 36 16.22 14.08 11.75
CA CYS A 36 16.18 13.76 13.18
C CYS A 36 14.82 14.02 13.83
N HIS A 37 14.08 15.02 13.36
CA HIS A 37 12.75 15.30 13.88
C HIS A 37 11.75 14.20 13.51
N VAL A 38 11.76 13.76 12.24
CA VAL A 38 10.88 12.68 11.74
C VAL A 38 11.19 11.34 12.41
N THR A 39 12.47 11.03 12.63
CA THR A 39 12.86 9.80 13.34
C THR A 39 12.70 9.90 14.86
N GLN A 40 12.20 11.02 15.39
CA GLN A 40 12.05 11.29 16.82
C GLN A 40 13.37 11.12 17.61
N SER A 41 14.49 11.46 16.98
CA SER A 41 15.82 11.40 17.60
C SER A 41 16.11 12.71 18.31
N PHE A 42 16.09 12.68 19.65
CA PHE A 42 16.27 13.85 20.49
C PHE A 42 17.47 13.71 21.43
N SER A 43 18.00 14.85 21.89
CA SER A 43 19.15 14.89 22.82
C SER A 43 18.92 15.92 23.94
N GLY A 44 19.62 15.75 25.06
CA GLY A 44 19.47 16.62 26.23
C GLY A 44 18.10 16.47 26.90
N GLU A 45 17.50 17.57 27.33
CA GLU A 45 16.19 17.62 28.00
C GLU A 45 15.01 17.75 27.00
N HIS A 46 15.27 17.66 25.70
CA HIS A 46 14.23 17.78 24.69
C HIS A 46 13.42 16.48 24.58
N ILE A 47 12.09 16.60 24.58
CA ILE A 47 11.14 15.50 24.38
C ILE A 47 10.27 15.75 23.15
N ALA A 48 9.73 14.67 22.58
CA ALA A 48 8.92 14.71 21.35
C ALA A 48 7.67 15.60 21.42
N ASP A 49 7.14 15.83 22.62
CA ASP A 49 5.87 16.52 22.84
C ASP A 49 6.00 18.04 22.93
N HIS A 50 7.21 18.59 22.82
CA HIS A 50 7.39 20.03 22.78
C HIS A 50 6.85 20.64 21.49
N SER A 51 6.18 21.78 21.62
CA SER A 51 5.77 22.59 20.46
C SER A 51 6.99 23.03 19.65
N TYR A 52 6.84 23.07 18.32
CA TYR A 52 7.92 23.42 17.41
C TYR A 52 7.44 24.34 16.27
N GLU A 53 8.40 25.04 15.67
CA GLU A 53 8.23 25.86 14.47
C GLU A 53 9.11 25.31 13.35
N VAL A 54 8.59 25.30 12.13
CA VAL A 54 9.35 24.85 10.95
C VAL A 54 9.76 26.07 10.14
N HIS A 55 11.05 26.18 9.82
CA HIS A 55 11.61 27.23 8.98
C HIS A 55 12.25 26.61 7.73
N MET A 56 12.04 27.24 6.57
CA MET A 56 12.70 26.85 5.31
C MET A 56 12.99 28.11 4.49
N HIS A 57 14.17 28.20 3.89
CA HIS A 57 14.64 29.39 3.19
C HIS A 57 14.59 30.68 4.03
N GLY A 58 14.78 30.56 5.35
CA GLY A 58 14.69 31.68 6.28
C GLY A 58 13.27 32.16 6.61
N HIS A 59 12.23 31.51 6.05
CA HIS A 59 10.84 31.83 6.32
C HIS A 59 10.22 30.82 7.30
N LYS A 60 9.43 31.31 8.25
CA LYS A 60 8.60 30.46 9.13
C LYS A 60 7.43 29.92 8.30
N LEU A 61 7.30 28.61 8.24
CA LEU A 61 6.14 27.93 7.66
C LEU A 61 5.04 27.88 8.71
N VAL A 62 3.86 28.42 8.38
CA VAL A 62 2.68 28.30 9.24
C VAL A 62 2.17 26.88 9.10
N LEU A 63 2.39 26.07 10.14
CA LEU A 63 1.73 24.77 10.22
C LEU A 63 0.25 24.99 10.52
N PRO A 64 -0.67 24.22 9.93
CA PRO A 64 -2.07 24.23 10.34
C PRO A 64 -2.14 23.95 11.85
N GLU A 65 -2.87 24.79 12.58
CA GLU A 65 -3.03 24.63 14.03
C GLU A 65 -3.48 23.19 14.32
N LYS A 66 -2.84 22.59 15.33
CA LYS A 66 -3.04 21.20 15.77
C LYS A 66 -4.38 21.09 16.52
N ASP A 67 -5.45 21.60 15.93
CA ASP A 67 -6.80 21.44 16.44
C ASP A 67 -7.41 20.18 15.82
N SER A 68 -7.63 19.19 16.68
CA SER A 68 -8.51 18.02 16.47
C SER A 68 -8.04 16.90 15.52
N PHE A 69 -6.95 16.23 15.88
CA PHE A 69 -6.94 14.77 15.73
C PHE A 69 -7.33 14.16 17.07
N PRO A 70 -8.38 13.32 17.15
CA PRO A 70 -8.77 12.70 18.41
C PRO A 70 -7.63 11.80 18.89
N SER A 71 -7.04 12.19 20.02
CA SER A 71 -6.07 11.40 20.76
C SER A 71 -6.67 10.01 21.03
N ALA A 72 -6.10 8.98 20.39
CA ALA A 72 -6.40 7.60 20.69
C ALA A 72 -6.01 7.34 22.15
N LYS A 73 -7.01 7.35 23.03
CA LYS A 73 -6.86 6.93 24.41
C LYS A 73 -6.44 5.47 24.41
N GLN A 74 -5.22 5.25 24.86
CA GLN A 74 -4.65 3.98 25.26
C GLN A 74 -5.57 3.39 26.35
N GLU A 75 -6.40 2.41 25.98
CA GLU A 75 -7.18 1.63 26.96
C GLU A 75 -6.24 0.64 27.65
N GLU A 76 -5.69 1.07 28.79
CA GLU A 76 -5.26 0.15 29.83
C GLU A 76 -6.49 -0.56 30.39
N ARG A 77 -6.71 -1.81 30.00
CA ARG A 77 -7.56 -2.73 30.76
C ARG A 77 -6.73 -3.92 31.21
N CYS A 78 -6.36 -3.87 32.48
CA CYS A 78 -5.97 -5.01 33.29
C CYS A 78 -6.99 -6.15 33.16
N LEU A 79 -6.50 -7.36 32.85
CA LEU A 79 -7.09 -8.58 33.37
C LEU A 79 -5.99 -9.40 34.05
N GLU A 80 -5.98 -9.35 35.38
CA GLU A 80 -5.27 -10.30 36.23
C GLU A 80 -5.97 -11.66 36.22
N THR A 81 -5.19 -12.68 36.55
CA THR A 81 -5.53 -14.07 36.97
C THR A 81 -5.81 -15.14 35.91
N SER A 82 -4.77 -15.94 35.64
CA SER A 82 -4.83 -17.38 35.93
C SER A 82 -3.44 -17.95 36.17
N THR A 83 -3.17 -18.26 37.44
CA THR A 83 -2.07 -19.11 37.90
C THR A 83 -2.38 -20.55 37.47
N GLN A 84 -1.54 -21.16 36.64
CA GLN A 84 -1.40 -22.61 36.64
C GLN A 84 0.03 -23.04 36.31
N THR A 85 0.49 -23.93 37.17
CA THR A 85 1.83 -24.49 37.36
C THR A 85 2.06 -25.70 36.43
N ILE A 86 3.34 -26.14 36.33
CA ILE A 86 3.87 -27.43 35.82
C ILE A 86 4.32 -27.34 34.33
N ALA A 87 5.53 -27.69 33.88
CA ALA A 87 6.69 -28.40 34.46
C ALA A 87 8.01 -27.87 33.86
N ALA A 88 9.05 -27.86 34.70
CA ALA A 88 10.44 -27.72 34.30
C ALA A 88 10.95 -29.02 33.64
N CYS A 89 11.59 -28.91 32.48
CA CYS A 89 12.44 -29.97 31.95
C CYS A 89 13.87 -29.74 32.47
N ASN A 90 14.18 -30.43 33.57
CA ASN A 90 15.53 -30.70 34.04
C ASN A 90 16.16 -31.78 33.14
N SER A 91 17.30 -31.50 32.51
CA SER A 91 18.21 -32.55 32.06
C SER A 91 19.50 -32.44 32.86
N GLN A 92 19.67 -33.40 33.76
CA GLN A 92 20.80 -33.55 34.65
C GLN A 92 22.08 -33.96 33.90
N SER A 93 23.13 -33.27 34.31
CA SER A 93 24.52 -33.71 34.38
C SER A 93 24.66 -35.12 35.01
N LEU A 94 25.57 -35.92 34.45
CA LEU A 94 26.11 -37.13 35.07
C LEU A 94 27.63 -37.02 35.14
N PHE A 95 28.13 -37.28 36.34
CA PHE A 95 29.48 -37.08 36.86
C PHE A 95 30.60 -37.85 36.16
N GLY A 96 31.79 -37.25 36.20
CA GLY A 96 33.09 -37.93 36.10
C GLY A 96 34.19 -37.08 36.74
N SER A 97 34.49 -37.34 38.02
CA SER A 97 35.72 -36.98 38.77
C SER A 97 36.91 -37.78 38.21
N GLU A 98 38.21 -37.46 38.33
CA GLU A 98 39.03 -36.60 39.21
C GLU A 98 40.46 -36.60 38.61
N GLY A 99 41.31 -35.60 38.88
CA GLY A 99 42.76 -35.71 38.55
C GLY A 99 43.61 -34.43 38.52
N TYR A 100 43.96 -33.91 39.71
CA TYR A 100 45.25 -33.32 40.13
C TYR A 100 46.30 -32.81 39.09
N LEU A 101 46.61 -31.49 39.11
CA LEU A 101 47.88 -30.87 39.57
C LEU A 101 48.04 -29.44 39.04
N GLY A 102 48.55 -28.56 39.90
CA GLY A 102 48.58 -27.12 39.71
C GLY A 102 49.59 -26.61 38.67
N ALA A 103 49.22 -25.51 38.02
CA ALA A 103 50.14 -24.61 37.35
C ALA A 103 49.67 -23.15 37.47
N SER A 104 50.66 -22.31 37.73
CA SER A 104 50.69 -20.85 37.85
C SER A 104 49.69 -20.08 36.98
N LEU A 105 48.85 -19.26 37.64
CA LEU A 105 47.95 -18.29 37.03
C LEU A 105 48.73 -17.05 36.56
N THR A 106 49.08 -16.99 35.28
CA THR A 106 49.13 -15.72 34.56
C THR A 106 47.70 -15.32 34.20
N PRO A 107 47.30 -14.04 34.29
CA PRO A 107 45.98 -13.61 33.86
C PRO A 107 45.91 -13.77 32.34
N ALA A 108 45.35 -14.89 31.90
CA ALA A 108 44.96 -15.09 30.51
C ALA A 108 43.98 -13.96 30.19
N ARG A 109 44.39 -13.08 29.27
CA ARG A 109 43.54 -12.08 28.65
C ARG A 109 42.40 -12.88 28.02
N VAL A 110 41.25 -12.92 28.69
CA VAL A 110 40.01 -13.45 28.14
C VAL A 110 39.69 -12.55 26.95
N VAL A 111 40.18 -12.95 25.78
CA VAL A 111 39.68 -12.44 24.52
C VAL A 111 38.25 -12.96 24.50
N SER A 112 37.31 -12.15 24.98
CA SER A 112 35.89 -12.41 24.75
C SER A 112 35.77 -12.79 23.29
N PRO A 113 35.18 -13.95 22.95
CA PRO A 113 34.94 -14.28 21.56
C PRO A 113 34.26 -13.06 20.98
N VAL A 114 34.90 -12.44 19.98
CA VAL A 114 34.26 -11.44 19.17
C VAL A 114 33.10 -12.21 18.57
N PHE A 115 31.93 -12.09 19.19
CA PHE A 115 30.70 -12.60 18.62
C PHE A 115 30.58 -11.82 17.32
N GLU A 116 31.02 -12.44 16.23
CA GLU A 116 30.73 -12.03 14.87
C GLU A 116 29.21 -11.92 14.84
N ARG A 117 28.71 -10.69 15.02
CA ARG A 117 27.29 -10.46 14.87
C ARG A 117 26.97 -10.88 13.44
N PRO A 118 25.96 -11.74 13.23
CA PRO A 118 25.55 -12.08 11.89
C PRO A 118 25.33 -10.79 11.12
N TYR A 119 25.89 -10.71 9.91
CA TYR A 119 25.80 -9.53 9.05
C TYR A 119 24.34 -9.11 8.88
N TRP A 120 23.47 -10.10 8.70
CA TRP A 120 22.03 -9.95 8.70
C TRP A 120 21.44 -9.99 10.12
N GLY A 121 20.54 -9.04 10.39
CA GLY A 121 19.67 -9.05 11.58
C GLY A 121 18.25 -9.50 11.25
N ALA A 122 17.38 -9.53 12.25
CA ALA A 122 15.94 -9.69 12.04
C ALA A 122 15.40 -8.55 11.17
N PHE A 123 14.62 -8.89 10.15
CA PHE A 123 14.09 -7.93 9.19
C PHE A 123 12.95 -7.11 9.75
N LEU A 124 12.17 -7.67 10.68
CA LEU A 124 11.14 -6.95 11.42
C LEU A 124 11.53 -6.80 12.88
N THR A 125 11.15 -5.67 13.48
CA THR A 125 11.25 -5.45 14.93
C THR A 125 10.13 -6.21 15.65
N PRO A 126 10.20 -6.39 16.99
CA PRO A 126 9.08 -6.95 17.76
C PRO A 126 7.76 -6.17 17.61
N GLU A 127 7.84 -4.87 17.32
CA GLU A 127 6.71 -3.98 17.06
C GLU A 127 6.14 -4.14 15.64
N LYS A 128 6.70 -5.06 14.85
CA LYS A 128 6.33 -5.31 13.44
C LYS A 128 6.68 -4.15 12.51
N ASP A 129 7.70 -3.38 12.83
CA ASP A 129 8.27 -2.38 11.92
C ASP A 129 9.44 -2.95 11.13
N VAL A 130 9.75 -2.34 9.99
CA VAL A 130 10.92 -2.72 9.19
C VAL A 130 12.21 -2.30 9.92
N SER A 131 13.11 -3.26 10.16
CA SER A 131 14.41 -3.02 10.78
C SER A 131 15.32 -2.11 9.93
N PRO A 132 16.32 -1.43 10.52
CA PRO A 132 17.23 -0.57 9.76
C PRO A 132 17.97 -1.29 8.62
N ILE A 133 18.49 -2.49 8.84
CA ILE A 133 19.21 -3.24 7.79
C ILE A 133 18.27 -3.60 6.64
N PHE A 134 17.03 -3.96 6.93
CA PHE A 134 16.06 -4.30 5.90
C PHE A 134 15.58 -3.05 5.13
N LYS A 135 15.37 -1.92 5.82
CA LYS A 135 15.10 -0.61 5.19
C LYS A 135 16.19 -0.23 4.18
N ARG A 136 17.46 -0.44 4.51
CA ARG A 136 18.58 -0.17 3.60
C ARG A 136 18.58 -1.09 2.38
N LEU A 137 18.31 -2.38 2.58
CA LEU A 137 18.19 -3.34 1.48
C LEU A 137 17.02 -2.98 0.54
N ILE A 138 15.85 -2.68 1.10
CA ILE A 138 14.67 -2.24 0.34
C ILE A 138 14.98 -0.97 -0.44
N ALA A 139 15.68 -0.01 0.18
CA ALA A 139 16.09 1.22 -0.50
C ALA A 139 17.06 0.96 -1.66
N ALA A 140 18.02 0.05 -1.49
CA ALA A 140 18.95 -0.34 -2.56
C ALA A 140 18.21 -0.99 -3.74
N LEU A 141 17.26 -1.90 -3.45
CA LEU A 141 16.39 -2.51 -4.45
C LEU A 141 15.56 -1.46 -5.19
N PHE A 142 14.94 -0.53 -4.44
CA PHE A 142 14.16 0.55 -5.02
C PHE A 142 14.99 1.39 -6.00
N ILE A 143 16.19 1.81 -5.57
CA ILE A 143 17.12 2.59 -6.41
C ILE A 143 17.52 1.80 -7.67
N HIS A 144 17.74 0.49 -7.54
CA HIS A 144 18.08 -0.36 -8.69
C HIS A 144 16.98 -0.38 -9.76
N PHE A 145 15.71 -0.46 -9.34
CA PHE A 145 14.58 -0.53 -10.27
C PHE A 145 14.06 0.84 -10.72
N ASP A 146 14.34 1.92 -9.99
CA ASP A 146 14.04 3.29 -10.39
C ASP A 146 15.02 3.78 -11.47
N SER A 147 14.79 3.32 -12.70
CA SER A 147 15.65 3.53 -13.86
C SER A 147 15.96 5.00 -14.15
N ASN A 148 15.10 5.92 -13.71
CA ASN A 148 15.21 7.36 -13.93
C ASN A 148 15.60 8.14 -12.68
N SER A 149 15.90 7.48 -11.56
CA SER A 149 16.24 8.11 -10.26
C SER A 149 15.20 9.16 -9.82
N THR A 150 13.92 8.88 -10.07
CA THR A 150 12.80 9.76 -9.77
C THR A 150 12.33 9.69 -8.31
N MET A 151 12.93 8.79 -7.52
CA MET A 151 12.50 8.38 -6.18
C MET A 151 11.09 7.75 -6.18
N GLN A 152 10.69 7.20 -7.32
CA GLN A 152 9.34 6.71 -7.60
C GLN A 152 9.37 5.57 -8.62
N LEU A 153 8.51 4.57 -8.44
CA LEU A 153 8.36 3.48 -9.41
C LEU A 153 7.09 3.67 -10.21
N ASN A 154 7.26 4.03 -11.48
CA ASN A 154 6.16 3.96 -12.44
C ASN A 154 5.74 2.48 -12.65
N PRO A 155 4.54 2.22 -13.22
CA PRO A 155 4.05 0.86 -13.45
C PRO A 155 5.02 -0.06 -14.20
N ARG A 156 5.78 0.47 -15.17
CA ARG A 156 6.74 -0.32 -15.95
C ARG A 156 7.89 -0.79 -15.07
N ASP A 157 8.47 0.11 -14.29
CA ASP A 157 9.60 -0.20 -13.41
C ASP A 157 9.19 -1.09 -12.23
N TYR A 158 8.00 -0.86 -11.66
CA TYR A 158 7.44 -1.77 -10.67
C TYR A 158 7.17 -3.17 -11.25
N CYS A 159 6.62 -3.28 -12.46
CA CYS A 159 6.40 -4.59 -13.09
C CYS A 159 7.71 -5.31 -13.45
N LYS A 160 8.77 -4.59 -13.82
CA LYS A 160 10.11 -5.19 -13.97
C LYS A 160 10.61 -5.77 -12.64
N PHE A 161 10.42 -5.03 -11.54
CA PHE A 161 10.72 -5.54 -10.20
C PHE A 161 9.90 -6.81 -9.91
N MET A 162 8.58 -6.79 -10.10
CA MET A 162 7.74 -7.95 -9.82
C MET A 162 8.16 -9.19 -10.61
N LEU A 163 8.50 -9.01 -11.89
CA LEU A 163 9.03 -10.08 -12.73
C LEU A 163 10.37 -10.63 -12.18
N ALA A 164 11.32 -9.75 -11.85
CA ALA A 164 12.61 -10.14 -11.29
C ALA A 164 12.48 -10.80 -9.90
N PHE A 165 11.47 -10.39 -9.13
CA PHE A 165 11.10 -10.97 -7.85
C PHE A 165 10.35 -12.32 -7.98
N GLY A 166 10.25 -12.83 -9.21
CA GLY A 166 9.76 -14.17 -9.53
C GLY A 166 8.27 -14.26 -9.78
N PHE A 167 7.54 -13.15 -9.92
CA PHE A 167 6.13 -13.21 -10.33
C PHE A 167 6.02 -13.50 -11.82
N THR A 168 5.08 -14.37 -12.17
CA THR A 168 4.74 -14.67 -13.55
C THR A 168 3.56 -13.83 -14.04
N ALA A 169 3.39 -13.68 -15.35
CA ALA A 169 2.24 -12.95 -15.90
C ALA A 169 0.87 -13.52 -15.47
N PRO A 170 0.65 -14.85 -15.34
CA PRO A 170 -0.59 -15.38 -14.78
C PRO A 170 -0.84 -14.98 -13.31
N GLU A 171 0.21 -14.87 -12.50
CA GLU A 171 0.09 -14.43 -11.10
C GLU A 171 -0.06 -12.92 -10.98
N PHE A 172 0.57 -12.17 -11.89
CA PHE A 172 0.58 -10.71 -11.91
C PHE A 172 0.41 -10.19 -13.35
N PRO A 173 -0.84 -10.10 -13.84
CA PRO A 173 -1.15 -9.78 -15.25
C PRO A 173 -0.56 -8.49 -15.78
N ALA A 174 -0.38 -7.48 -14.91
CA ALA A 174 0.22 -6.21 -15.27
C ALA A 174 1.64 -6.35 -15.83
N ILE A 175 2.40 -7.41 -15.50
CA ILE A 175 3.71 -7.67 -16.11
C ILE A 175 3.59 -7.73 -17.63
N ALA A 176 2.66 -8.52 -18.17
CA ALA A 176 2.54 -8.75 -19.62
C ALA A 176 2.26 -7.45 -20.39
N VAL A 177 1.51 -6.53 -19.80
CA VAL A 177 1.12 -5.26 -20.41
C VAL A 177 2.20 -4.19 -20.20
N ALA A 178 2.65 -3.99 -18.97
CA ALA A 178 3.56 -2.89 -18.62
C ALA A 178 4.98 -3.08 -19.17
N THR A 179 5.42 -4.33 -19.42
CA THR A 179 6.73 -4.59 -20.04
C THR A 179 6.68 -4.65 -21.57
N ASN A 180 5.49 -4.68 -22.17
CA ASN A 180 5.32 -4.70 -23.62
C ASN A 180 5.44 -3.28 -24.19
N GLU A 181 6.51 -3.01 -24.93
CA GLU A 181 6.74 -1.70 -25.56
C GLU A 181 5.71 -1.35 -26.65
N SER A 182 4.98 -2.36 -27.13
CA SER A 182 3.92 -2.22 -28.15
C SER A 182 2.51 -2.26 -27.56
N ALA A 183 2.35 -2.17 -26.23
CA ALA A 183 1.03 -2.16 -25.59
C ALA A 183 0.20 -0.96 -26.06
N LEU A 184 -1.07 -1.21 -26.37
CA LEU A 184 -2.00 -0.17 -26.79
C LEU A 184 -2.31 0.77 -25.61
N PRO A 185 -2.62 2.06 -25.86
CA PRO A 185 -3.00 2.99 -24.80
C PRO A 185 -4.14 2.51 -23.90
N THR A 186 -5.13 1.81 -24.45
CA THR A 186 -6.24 1.23 -23.70
C THR A 186 -5.80 0.11 -22.77
N GLU A 187 -4.88 -0.76 -23.20
CA GLU A 187 -4.34 -1.85 -22.37
C GLU A 187 -3.53 -1.29 -21.20
N LEU A 188 -2.71 -0.27 -21.44
CA LEU A 188 -1.96 0.43 -20.39
C LEU A 188 -2.88 1.07 -19.36
N HIS A 189 -4.01 1.63 -19.79
CA HIS A 189 -5.00 2.23 -18.91
C HIS A 189 -5.70 1.20 -18.01
N GLU A 190 -6.06 0.04 -18.57
CA GLU A 190 -6.60 -1.09 -17.81
C GLU A 190 -5.57 -1.65 -16.83
N CYS A 191 -4.31 -1.76 -17.25
CA CYS A 191 -3.19 -2.14 -16.39
C CYS A 191 -3.01 -1.16 -15.22
N ASP A 192 -3.06 0.15 -15.48
CA ASP A 192 -2.94 1.18 -14.46
C ASP A 192 -4.09 1.14 -13.45
N ALA A 193 -5.33 0.97 -13.93
CA ALA A 193 -6.50 0.79 -13.07
C ALA A 193 -6.39 -0.48 -12.20
N TRP A 194 -5.91 -1.57 -12.77
CA TRP A 194 -5.68 -2.81 -12.04
C TRP A 194 -4.58 -2.66 -10.97
N LEU A 195 -3.46 -2.03 -11.31
CA LEU A 195 -2.38 -1.75 -10.35
C LEU A 195 -2.84 -0.84 -9.22
N ALA A 196 -3.62 0.20 -9.51
CA ALA A 196 -4.20 1.06 -8.49
C ALA A 196 -5.09 0.25 -7.54
N LYS A 197 -5.89 -0.71 -8.05
CA LYS A 197 -6.66 -1.62 -7.20
C LYS A 197 -5.75 -2.47 -6.32
N VAL A 198 -4.64 -2.99 -6.86
CA VAL A 198 -3.65 -3.75 -6.07
C VAL A 198 -3.05 -2.88 -4.97
N TYR A 199 -2.61 -1.66 -5.26
CA TYR A 199 -2.03 -0.73 -4.27
C TYR A 199 -3.05 -0.20 -3.25
N ASN A 200 -4.35 -0.38 -3.48
CA ASN A 200 -5.37 -0.13 -2.45
C ASN A 200 -5.64 -1.37 -1.60
N SER A 201 -5.46 -2.57 -2.16
CA SER A 201 -5.70 -3.83 -1.45
C SER A 201 -4.61 -4.18 -0.41
N PHE A 202 -3.39 -3.71 -0.65
CA PHE A 202 -2.35 -3.54 0.35
C PHE A 202 -2.25 -2.04 0.45
N PRO A 203 -2.56 -1.37 1.55
CA PRO A 203 -2.63 0.10 1.61
C PRO A 203 -1.24 0.71 1.44
N LEU A 204 -0.70 0.66 0.22
CA LEU A 204 0.62 1.10 -0.15
C LEU A 204 0.55 2.59 -0.44
N ASP A 205 1.56 3.34 -0.03
CA ASP A 205 1.70 4.74 -0.42
C ASP A 205 2.02 4.85 -1.93
N TYR A 206 1.07 5.41 -2.66
CA TYR A 206 1.20 5.69 -4.09
C TYR A 206 0.51 7.00 -4.44
N ARG A 207 0.92 7.61 -5.54
CA ARG A 207 0.26 8.79 -6.11
C ARG A 207 -0.22 8.50 -7.51
N MET A 208 -1.29 9.18 -7.92
CA MET A 208 -1.75 9.12 -9.29
C MET A 208 -1.07 10.20 -10.13
N ALA A 209 -0.55 9.81 -11.29
CA ALA A 209 0.05 10.72 -12.26
C ALA A 209 -0.65 10.62 -13.62
N THR A 210 -0.39 11.59 -14.50
CA THR A 210 -0.85 11.54 -15.88
C THR A 210 0.13 10.69 -16.69
N ARG A 211 -0.38 9.69 -17.42
CA ARG A 211 0.44 8.95 -18.38
C ARG A 211 0.71 9.81 -19.60
N GLU A 212 1.97 9.94 -19.99
CA GLU A 212 2.35 10.55 -21.26
C GLU A 212 2.29 9.48 -22.34
N PHE A 213 1.42 9.68 -23.34
CA PHE A 213 1.45 8.89 -24.56
C PHE A 213 2.21 9.70 -25.62
N PRO A 214 3.11 9.07 -26.40
CA PRO A 214 3.73 9.76 -27.51
C PRO A 214 2.62 10.29 -28.41
N MET A 215 2.54 11.61 -28.57
CA MET A 215 1.68 12.18 -29.60
C MET A 215 2.20 11.66 -30.92
N ASP A 216 1.35 10.96 -31.67
CA ASP A 216 1.66 10.54 -33.04
C ASP A 216 2.17 11.79 -33.78
N PRO A 217 3.39 11.75 -34.36
CA PRO A 217 3.97 12.92 -35.00
C PRO A 217 2.98 13.40 -36.04
N ALA A 218 2.41 14.58 -35.78
CA ALA A 218 1.27 15.15 -36.46
C ALA A 218 1.25 14.75 -37.95
N ASP A 219 0.30 13.89 -38.32
CA ASP A 219 -0.10 13.77 -39.70
C ASP A 219 -0.45 15.19 -40.15
N THR A 220 0.37 15.71 -41.06
CA THR A 220 0.79 17.11 -41.13
C THR A 220 -0.26 18.01 -41.78
N GLY A 221 -1.53 17.60 -41.75
CA GLY A 221 -2.52 18.07 -42.72
C GLY A 221 -3.92 18.38 -42.22
N ARG A 222 -4.29 18.11 -40.96
CA ARG A 222 -5.67 18.41 -40.51
C ARG A 222 -5.70 19.13 -39.17
N TYR A 223 -5.69 20.46 -39.28
CA TYR A 223 -6.27 21.47 -38.40
C TYR A 223 -7.10 20.94 -37.22
N TYR A 224 -6.44 20.66 -36.10
CA TYR A 224 -7.04 20.83 -34.77
C TYR A 224 -6.29 21.93 -34.02
N THR A 225 -6.24 23.12 -34.65
CA THR A 225 -5.94 24.36 -33.93
C THR A 225 -7.24 24.84 -33.31
N THR A 226 -7.57 24.38 -32.11
CA THR A 226 -8.26 25.20 -31.09
C THR A 226 -8.42 24.44 -29.78
N MET A 227 -7.96 25.08 -28.71
CA MET A 227 -8.18 24.78 -27.29
C MET A 227 -7.32 23.68 -26.68
N HIS A 228 -6.13 24.11 -26.25
CA HIS A 228 -5.46 23.52 -25.12
C HIS A 228 -5.55 24.55 -23.98
N PRO A 229 -6.11 24.15 -22.83
CA PRO A 229 -5.20 23.76 -21.77
C PRO A 229 -5.38 22.27 -21.47
N PRO A 230 -4.46 21.35 -21.83
CA PRO A 230 -4.60 19.98 -21.42
C PRO A 230 -3.84 19.85 -20.11
N THR A 231 -4.55 19.96 -19.00
CA THR A 231 -4.27 19.10 -17.83
C THR A 231 -5.50 19.09 -16.94
N PRO A 232 -6.55 18.40 -17.41
CA PRO A 232 -7.30 17.52 -16.52
C PRO A 232 -7.57 16.18 -17.26
N VAL A 233 -7.72 15.01 -16.64
CA VAL A 233 -8.33 14.64 -15.36
C VAL A 233 -7.63 13.35 -14.86
N VAL A 234 -7.44 13.20 -13.55
CA VAL A 234 -6.95 11.94 -12.92
C VAL A 234 -8.09 11.08 -12.36
N PRO A 235 -9.01 10.53 -13.18
CA PRO A 235 -9.69 9.27 -12.90
C PRO A 235 -9.13 8.24 -13.88
N ASN A 236 -8.51 7.19 -13.34
CA ASN A 236 -7.62 6.23 -14.04
C ASN A 236 -6.25 6.82 -14.45
N GLY A 237 -5.63 7.61 -13.58
CA GLY A 237 -4.22 7.97 -13.72
C GLY A 237 -3.27 6.77 -13.60
N MET A 238 -2.02 6.99 -13.97
CA MET A 238 -0.93 6.05 -13.81
C MET A 238 -0.52 5.99 -12.32
N PRO A 239 -0.68 4.84 -11.63
CA PRO A 239 -0.32 4.75 -10.22
C PRO A 239 1.21 4.64 -10.09
N ILE A 240 1.81 5.65 -9.46
CA ILE A 240 3.24 5.70 -9.20
C ILE A 240 3.48 5.33 -7.74
N LEU A 241 4.17 4.20 -7.53
CA LEU A 241 4.49 3.69 -6.20
C LEU A 241 5.63 4.52 -5.60
N SER A 242 5.45 4.98 -4.37
CA SER A 242 6.50 5.71 -3.66
C SER A 242 7.51 4.74 -3.03
N ARG A 243 8.62 5.28 -2.52
CA ARG A 243 9.56 4.51 -1.71
C ARG A 243 8.90 3.95 -0.45
N LEU A 244 7.99 4.69 0.18
CA LEU A 244 7.27 4.24 1.35
C LEU A 244 6.32 3.09 1.00
N GLY A 245 5.56 3.21 -0.10
CA GLY A 245 4.69 2.13 -0.58
C GLY A 245 5.45 0.86 -0.94
N PHE A 246 6.69 1.00 -1.44
CA PHE A 246 7.56 -0.14 -1.69
C PHE A 246 8.06 -0.80 -0.39
N GLU A 247 8.36 -0.02 0.64
CA GLU A 247 8.68 -0.55 1.97
C GLU A 247 7.48 -1.27 2.60
N GLU A 248 6.29 -0.69 2.51
CA GLU A 248 5.03 -1.29 2.96
C GLU A 248 4.75 -2.61 2.24
N PHE A 249 5.04 -2.70 0.93
CA PHE A 249 4.93 -3.95 0.18
C PHE A 249 5.77 -5.07 0.82
N PHE A 250 7.04 -4.79 1.16
CA PHE A 250 7.91 -5.76 1.81
C PHE A 250 7.44 -6.11 3.22
N LEU A 251 6.99 -5.12 3.98
CA LEU A 251 6.44 -5.33 5.32
C LEU A 251 5.23 -6.25 5.27
N PHE A 252 4.24 -5.95 4.44
CA PHE A 252 3.03 -6.78 4.28
C PHE A 252 3.36 -8.17 3.78
N THR A 253 4.32 -8.31 2.86
CA THR A 253 4.73 -9.63 2.37
C THR A 253 5.43 -10.43 3.46
N ALA A 254 6.29 -9.80 4.27
CA ALA A 254 6.97 -10.44 5.39
C ALA A 254 5.98 -10.92 6.47
N LEU A 255 4.96 -10.12 6.76
CA LEU A 255 3.94 -10.48 7.74
C LEU A 255 2.95 -11.53 7.21
N ARG A 256 2.62 -11.54 5.92
CA ARG A 256 1.61 -12.46 5.36
C ARG A 256 2.19 -13.79 4.88
N LYS A 257 3.36 -13.73 4.25
CA LYS A 257 3.99 -14.89 3.59
C LYS A 257 5.51 -14.84 3.76
N PRO A 258 6.03 -14.98 5.00
CA PRO A 258 7.47 -14.85 5.27
C PRO A 258 8.31 -15.86 4.48
N ASP A 259 7.81 -17.09 4.26
CA ASP A 259 8.55 -18.11 3.50
C ASP A 259 8.60 -17.80 1.99
N ASP A 260 7.51 -17.27 1.42
CA ASP A 260 7.47 -16.84 0.01
C ASP A 260 8.40 -15.64 -0.20
N LEU A 261 8.38 -14.68 0.72
CA LEU A 261 9.32 -13.55 0.71
C LEU A 261 10.76 -14.04 0.81
N PHE A 262 11.07 -14.96 1.73
CA PHE A 262 12.42 -15.52 1.89
C PHE A 262 12.93 -16.14 0.58
N GLN A 263 12.10 -16.94 -0.09
CA GLN A 263 12.47 -17.60 -1.35
C GLN A 263 12.65 -16.58 -2.48
N ARG A 264 11.67 -15.69 -2.67
CA ARG A 264 11.68 -14.69 -3.75
C ARG A 264 12.77 -13.65 -3.58
N LEU A 265 13.02 -13.18 -2.37
CA LEU A 265 14.05 -12.19 -2.10
C LEU A 265 15.45 -12.78 -2.31
N ASN A 266 15.72 -13.99 -1.83
CA ASN A 266 17.00 -14.65 -2.08
C ASN A 266 17.22 -14.94 -3.57
N HIS A 267 16.17 -15.34 -4.30
CA HIS A 267 16.25 -15.48 -5.75
C HIS A 267 16.58 -14.15 -6.43
N LEU A 268 15.87 -13.07 -6.06
CA LEU A 268 16.13 -11.74 -6.60
C LEU A 268 17.57 -11.29 -6.33
N LEU A 269 18.07 -11.42 -5.10
CA LEU A 269 19.44 -11.00 -4.74
C LEU A 269 20.52 -11.82 -5.46
N TRP A 270 20.20 -13.04 -5.88
CA TRP A 270 21.08 -13.87 -6.69
C TRP A 270 21.14 -13.43 -8.15
N GLU A 271 20.00 -13.03 -8.72
CA GLU A 271 19.92 -12.57 -10.12
C GLU A 271 20.44 -11.14 -10.32
N LEU A 272 20.37 -10.30 -9.29
CA LEU A 272 20.81 -8.92 -9.36
C LEU A 272 22.34 -8.78 -9.27
N PRO A 273 22.92 -7.74 -9.90
CA PRO A 273 24.28 -7.34 -9.57
C PRO A 273 24.38 -6.99 -8.08
N ARG A 274 25.59 -7.03 -7.53
CA ARG A 274 25.81 -6.65 -6.14
C ARG A 274 25.27 -5.25 -5.89
N LEU A 275 24.31 -5.17 -4.97
CA LEU A 275 23.69 -3.91 -4.59
C LEU A 275 24.61 -3.16 -3.63
N SER A 276 24.68 -1.84 -3.79
CA SER A 276 25.35 -0.95 -2.83
C SER A 276 24.35 -0.51 -1.76
N ASP A 277 24.75 -0.57 -0.50
CA ASP A 277 24.02 0.04 0.62
C ASP A 277 24.02 1.56 0.45
N PRO A 278 22.85 2.21 0.30
CA PRO A 278 22.77 3.64 0.03
C PRO A 278 23.25 4.52 1.20
N GLU A 279 23.33 4.00 2.43
CA GLU A 279 23.83 4.76 3.58
C GLU A 279 25.35 4.66 3.72
N THR A 280 25.91 3.48 3.48
CA THR A 280 27.35 3.23 3.72
C THR A 280 28.20 3.31 2.44
N GLY A 281 27.56 3.24 1.26
CA GLY A 281 28.22 3.13 -0.03
C GLY A 281 28.93 1.78 -0.27
N SER A 282 28.89 0.87 0.70
CA SER A 282 29.52 -0.45 0.62
C SER A 282 28.56 -1.46 0.00
N GLU A 283 29.08 -2.48 -0.69
CA GLU A 283 28.25 -3.58 -1.21
C GLU A 283 27.65 -4.40 -0.06
N PHE A 284 26.45 -4.97 -0.28
CA PHE A 284 25.94 -6.02 0.59
C PHE A 284 26.83 -7.26 0.44
N LEU A 285 27.55 -7.63 1.50
CA LEU A 285 28.61 -8.64 1.46
C LEU A 285 28.09 -10.06 1.21
N GLU A 286 26.93 -10.38 1.78
CA GLU A 286 26.27 -11.67 1.66
C GLU A 286 25.03 -11.52 0.78
N GLN A 287 24.98 -12.13 -0.40
CA GLN A 287 23.77 -12.09 -1.25
C GLN A 287 22.67 -13.05 -0.76
N GLN A 288 22.99 -13.95 0.18
CA GLN A 288 22.05 -14.86 0.78
C GLN A 288 21.63 -14.34 2.15
N VAL A 289 20.33 -14.11 2.32
CA VAL A 289 19.72 -13.74 3.60
C VAL A 289 19.28 -15.03 4.32
N PRO A 290 19.75 -15.29 5.56
CA PRO A 290 19.34 -16.43 6.36
C PRO A 290 17.82 -16.45 6.63
N ARG A 291 17.24 -17.65 6.80
CA ARG A 291 15.79 -17.79 7.06
C ARG A 291 15.40 -17.15 8.39
N GLU A 292 16.31 -17.12 9.35
CA GLU A 292 16.16 -16.57 10.70
C GLU A 292 15.93 -15.05 10.69
N CYS A 293 16.26 -14.38 9.59
CA CYS A 293 15.96 -12.95 9.42
C CYS A 293 14.47 -12.67 9.22
N PHE A 294 13.68 -13.66 8.81
CA PHE A 294 12.25 -13.51 8.52
C PHE A 294 11.38 -14.03 9.68
N PRO A 295 10.14 -13.53 9.83
CA PRO A 295 9.19 -14.09 10.80
C PRO A 295 9.04 -15.61 10.68
N ALA A 296 8.84 -16.30 11.80
CA ALA A 296 8.71 -17.76 11.81
C ALA A 296 7.48 -18.27 11.04
N GLY A 297 6.44 -17.45 10.93
CA GLY A 297 5.22 -17.73 10.18
C GLY A 297 4.39 -16.46 9.98
N PRO A 298 3.25 -16.57 9.28
CA PRO A 298 2.35 -15.44 9.07
C PRO A 298 1.87 -14.82 10.38
N ASP A 299 1.73 -13.50 10.40
CA ASP A 299 1.22 -12.77 11.54
C ASP A 299 -0.29 -13.03 11.71
N PRO A 300 -0.73 -13.54 12.88
CA PRO A 300 -2.13 -13.93 13.07
C PRO A 300 -3.08 -12.74 13.01
N MET A 301 -2.65 -11.54 13.41
CA MET A 301 -3.52 -10.35 13.37
C MET A 301 -3.74 -9.89 11.93
N VAL A 302 -2.70 -9.92 11.10
CA VAL A 302 -2.81 -9.53 9.68
C VAL A 302 -3.69 -10.52 8.91
N GLU A 303 -3.59 -11.83 9.21
CA GLU A 303 -4.46 -12.83 8.60
C GLU A 303 -5.91 -12.71 9.09
N GLU A 304 -6.15 -12.39 10.36
CA GLU A 304 -7.51 -12.14 10.87
C GLU A 304 -8.13 -10.89 10.22
N GLU A 305 -7.38 -9.79 10.14
CA GLU A 305 -7.84 -8.55 9.49
C GLU A 305 -8.19 -8.78 8.01
N ARG A 306 -7.35 -9.54 7.31
CA ARG A 306 -7.64 -9.95 5.93
C ARG A 306 -8.89 -10.81 5.83
N ALA A 307 -9.06 -11.80 6.72
CA ALA A 307 -10.25 -12.64 6.74
C ALA A 307 -11.52 -11.80 6.96
N ARG A 308 -11.43 -10.80 7.84
CA ARG A 308 -12.51 -9.83 8.10
C ARG A 308 -12.81 -8.99 6.85
N ALA A 309 -11.80 -8.42 6.21
CA ALA A 309 -11.96 -7.62 5.00
C ALA A 309 -12.59 -8.43 3.84
N MET A 310 -12.16 -9.68 3.64
CA MET A 310 -12.77 -10.57 2.64
C MET A 310 -14.22 -10.91 2.98
N ALA A 311 -14.54 -11.13 4.25
CA ALA A 311 -15.92 -11.38 4.69
C ALA A 311 -16.83 -10.15 4.49
N GLU A 312 -16.30 -8.96 4.75
CA GLU A 312 -17.01 -7.69 4.51
C GLU A 312 -17.24 -7.42 3.02
N GLU A 313 -16.23 -7.64 2.18
CA GLU A 313 -16.38 -7.51 0.71
C GLU A 313 -17.41 -8.51 0.18
N GLN A 314 -17.37 -9.77 0.62
CA GLN A 314 -18.38 -10.76 0.26
C GLN A 314 -19.79 -10.38 0.74
N ALA A 315 -19.91 -9.81 1.94
CA ALA A 315 -21.20 -9.34 2.46
C ALA A 315 -21.76 -8.20 1.60
N ARG A 316 -20.90 -7.25 1.19
CA ARG A 316 -21.28 -6.17 0.26
C ARG A 316 -21.71 -6.69 -1.10
N GLU A 317 -20.96 -7.62 -1.70
CA GLU A 317 -21.33 -8.23 -2.98
C GLU A 317 -22.67 -8.97 -2.90
N GLN A 318 -22.93 -9.68 -1.79
CA GLN A 318 -24.21 -10.33 -1.55
C GLN A 318 -25.35 -9.33 -1.40
N GLU A 319 -25.13 -8.21 -0.70
CA GLU A 319 -26.12 -7.14 -0.57
C GLU A 319 -26.44 -6.50 -1.92
N GLU A 320 -25.41 -6.13 -2.69
CA GLU A 320 -25.57 -5.57 -4.05
C GLU A 320 -26.31 -6.54 -4.98
N ALA A 321 -25.99 -7.84 -4.92
CA ALA A 321 -26.68 -8.88 -5.68
C ALA A 321 -28.16 -9.01 -5.26
N LEU A 322 -28.46 -8.92 -3.96
CA LEU A 322 -29.83 -8.93 -3.44
C LEU A 322 -30.60 -7.69 -3.88
N GLN A 323 -29.99 -6.50 -3.81
CA GLN A 323 -30.59 -5.26 -4.29
C GLN A 323 -30.90 -5.32 -5.78
N LEU A 324 -29.95 -5.81 -6.59
CA LEU A 324 -30.17 -5.99 -8.03
C LEU A 324 -31.28 -7.01 -8.32
N HIS A 325 -31.37 -8.08 -7.53
CA HIS A 325 -32.45 -9.05 -7.62
C HIS A 325 -33.81 -8.41 -7.30
N MET A 326 -33.91 -7.64 -6.23
CA MET A 326 -35.14 -6.91 -5.86
C MET A 326 -35.57 -5.93 -6.96
N LEU A 327 -34.62 -5.18 -7.54
CA LEU A 327 -34.90 -4.26 -8.65
C LEU A 327 -35.44 -5.00 -9.87
N ARG A 328 -34.88 -6.17 -10.22
CA ARG A 328 -35.40 -7.00 -11.31
C ARG A 328 -36.83 -7.49 -11.03
N MET A 329 -37.12 -7.91 -9.80
CA MET A 329 -38.46 -8.33 -9.40
C MET A 329 -39.48 -7.18 -9.49
N GLN A 330 -39.09 -5.98 -9.05
CA GLN A 330 -39.93 -4.77 -9.17
C GLN A 330 -40.20 -4.43 -10.64
N GLN A 331 -39.17 -4.48 -11.49
CA GLN A 331 -39.30 -4.23 -12.92
C GLN A 331 -40.27 -5.21 -13.59
N GLN A 332 -40.18 -6.51 -13.25
CA GLN A 332 -41.11 -7.52 -13.76
C GLN A 332 -42.56 -7.27 -13.32
N GLN A 333 -42.78 -6.81 -12.09
CA GLN A 333 -44.13 -6.44 -11.63
C GLN A 333 -44.70 -5.25 -12.39
N ILE A 334 -43.88 -4.24 -12.67
CA ILE A 334 -44.28 -3.08 -13.49
C ILE A 334 -44.67 -3.53 -14.90
N GLU A 335 -43.88 -4.40 -15.53
CA GLU A 335 -44.15 -4.93 -16.86
C GLU A 335 -45.44 -5.76 -16.90
N GLN A 336 -45.69 -6.60 -15.88
CA GLN A 336 -46.93 -7.36 -15.77
C GLN A 336 -48.15 -6.43 -15.62
N MET A 337 -48.04 -5.40 -14.80
CA MET A 337 -49.11 -4.41 -14.60
C MET A 337 -49.41 -3.66 -15.90
N GLN A 338 -48.38 -3.23 -16.64
CA GLN A 338 -48.55 -2.58 -17.94
C GLN A 338 -49.21 -3.51 -18.95
N MET A 339 -48.84 -4.80 -18.98
CA MET A 339 -49.46 -5.78 -19.85
C MET A 339 -50.95 -5.97 -19.53
N GLN A 340 -51.33 -6.05 -18.25
CA GLN A 340 -52.73 -6.16 -17.84
C GLN A 340 -53.53 -4.91 -18.22
N GLN A 341 -52.95 -3.71 -18.05
CA GLN A 341 -53.59 -2.48 -18.47
C GLN A 341 -53.84 -2.45 -19.98
N GLN A 342 -52.86 -2.86 -20.79
CA GLN A 342 -53.01 -2.95 -22.24
C GLN A 342 -54.09 -3.96 -22.65
N GLN A 343 -54.16 -5.11 -21.97
CA GLN A 343 -55.22 -6.10 -22.19
C GLN A 343 -56.60 -5.52 -21.89
N TYR A 344 -56.74 -4.84 -20.75
CA TYR A 344 -57.99 -4.19 -20.37
C TYR A 344 -58.42 -3.11 -21.38
N GLU A 345 -57.49 -2.25 -21.80
CA GLU A 345 -57.75 -1.24 -22.84
C GLU A 345 -58.16 -1.88 -24.18
N HIS A 346 -57.52 -3.00 -24.54
CA HIS A 346 -57.87 -3.76 -25.74
C HIS A 346 -59.30 -4.33 -25.65
N GLU A 347 -59.65 -4.96 -24.53
CA GLU A 347 -60.99 -5.48 -24.26
C GLU A 347 -62.06 -4.38 -24.33
N GLN A 348 -61.80 -3.21 -23.72
CA GLN A 348 -62.69 -2.05 -23.81
C GLN A 348 -62.91 -1.61 -25.26
N ARG A 349 -61.83 -1.51 -26.05
CA ARG A 349 -61.93 -1.15 -27.48
C ARG A 349 -62.76 -2.18 -28.25
N MET A 350 -62.55 -3.48 -28.00
CA MET A 350 -63.33 -4.54 -28.64
C MET A 350 -64.81 -4.49 -28.25
N ALA A 351 -65.13 -4.23 -26.99
CA ALA A 351 -66.50 -4.06 -26.52
C ALA A 351 -67.21 -2.88 -27.20
N ILE A 352 -66.52 -1.74 -27.34
CA ILE A 352 -67.04 -0.56 -28.06
C ILE A 352 -67.30 -0.90 -29.54
N LEU A 353 -66.37 -1.59 -30.21
CA LEU A 353 -66.55 -2.02 -31.61
C LEU A 353 -67.73 -2.97 -31.76
N GLN A 354 -67.91 -3.92 -30.84
CA GLN A 354 -69.06 -4.84 -30.84
C GLN A 354 -70.38 -4.11 -30.61
N ALA A 355 -70.45 -3.18 -29.66
CA ALA A 355 -71.64 -2.37 -29.40
C ALA A 355 -72.03 -1.52 -30.62
N ASN A 356 -71.04 -0.88 -31.26
CA ASN A 356 -71.25 -0.11 -32.50
C ASN A 356 -71.77 -1.00 -33.64
N HIS A 357 -71.20 -2.20 -33.81
CA HIS A 357 -71.64 -3.16 -34.81
C HIS A 357 -73.09 -3.63 -34.54
N ALA A 358 -73.44 -3.96 -33.29
CA ALA A 358 -74.79 -4.34 -32.91
C ALA A 358 -75.80 -3.22 -33.16
N GLY A 359 -75.46 -1.98 -32.79
CA GLY A 359 -76.28 -0.79 -33.05
C GLY A 359 -76.53 -0.57 -34.55
N MET A 360 -75.50 -0.75 -35.38
CA MET A 360 -75.63 -0.67 -36.84
C MET A 360 -76.57 -1.77 -37.39
N MET A 361 -76.43 -3.01 -36.93
CA MET A 361 -77.30 -4.11 -37.34
C MET A 361 -78.77 -3.89 -36.95
N GLN A 362 -79.02 -3.33 -35.75
CA GLN A 362 -80.37 -3.01 -35.29
C GLN A 362 -81.02 -1.89 -36.12
N ALA A 363 -80.25 -0.86 -36.49
CA ALA A 363 -80.70 0.22 -37.37
C ALA A 363 -81.11 -0.31 -38.77
N LEU A 364 -80.31 -1.21 -39.34
CA LEU A 364 -80.61 -1.86 -40.63
C LEU A 364 -81.87 -2.75 -40.56
N SER A 365 -82.12 -3.41 -39.43
CA SER A 365 -83.33 -4.20 -39.22
C SER A 365 -84.58 -3.33 -39.11
N ASN A 366 -84.51 -2.21 -38.38
CA ASN A 366 -85.66 -1.31 -38.20
C ASN A 366 -86.04 -0.57 -39.49
N GLY A 367 -85.06 -0.24 -40.34
CA GLY A 367 -85.31 0.41 -41.63
C GLY A 367 -86.13 -0.43 -42.62
N LYS A 368 -86.18 -1.77 -42.46
CA LYS A 368 -86.96 -2.66 -43.34
C LYS A 368 -88.46 -2.70 -43.02
N ASN A 369 -88.89 -2.19 -41.87
CA ASN A 369 -90.31 -2.19 -41.46
C ASN A 369 -91.09 -0.94 -41.94
N TYR A 370 -90.46 -0.05 -42.70
CA TYR A 370 -91.07 1.20 -43.20
C TYR A 370 -91.28 1.22 -44.73
N ILE A 371 -91.23 0.05 -45.37
CA ILE A 371 -91.59 -0.18 -46.77
C ILE A 371 -92.69 -1.22 -46.77
#